data_AF-A0A1B8GZD5-F1
#
_entry.id   AF-A0A1B8GZD5-F1
#
_cell.length_a   1.000
_cell.length_b   1.000
_cell.length_c   1.000
_cell.angle_alpha   90.00
_cell.angle_beta   90.00
_cell.angle_gamma   90.00
#
_symmetry.space_group_name_H-M   'P 1'
#
loop_
_entity.id
_entity.type
_entity.pdbx_description
1 polymer ?
#
loop_
_entity_poly.entity_id
_entity_poly.type
_entity_poly.pdbx_seq_one_letter_code
_entity_poly.pdbx_strand_id
1 'polypeptide(L)'
;MAIISVPLLIYQSQRRRDDYHTDDMRCGDLDILVLRDQLRLCDVSALADPWTMQKPEADSGCHPAFMGLNYKPQVFNLGAKACSRILFDEMRQLSSQFSWSCGYRGILSKLISHMQRADGKPYRDRALDYSLRDNILSRDVFNPVLASVRKTLTAHIDWQAGKLCSNVNIENKFREGLNKTLLPAYSRWHDLKRKTPVILNDTWATEITLESLNIKNGHFTALLSYQLQGHFGLSTGDMKRFNGSNRFFRLWYVLQRYEKFGFKPFFINIKTTAEVTGKRPGGIQISDREDNT
;
A
#
# COMPACT_ATOMS: atom_id res chain seq x y z
N MET A 1 34.39 -17.57 -12.84
CA MET A 1 33.56 -17.48 -11.61
C MET A 1 33.11 -16.03 -11.45
N ALA A 2 31.82 -15.78 -11.26
CA ALA A 2 31.29 -14.42 -11.19
C ALA A 2 31.52 -13.82 -9.79
N ILE A 3 32.07 -12.61 -9.74
CA ILE A 3 32.08 -11.78 -8.54
C ILE A 3 30.64 -11.31 -8.36
N ILE A 4 30.04 -11.60 -7.21
CA ILE A 4 28.70 -11.12 -6.89
C ILE A 4 28.81 -9.62 -6.64
N SER A 5 28.25 -8.82 -7.55
CA SER A 5 28.20 -7.36 -7.44
C SER A 5 26.87 -6.91 -6.84
N VAL A 6 26.94 -5.90 -5.98
CA VAL A 6 25.78 -5.10 -5.57
C VAL A 6 25.60 -3.92 -6.53
N PRO A 7 24.37 -3.45 -6.80
CA PRO A 7 23.11 -3.86 -6.18
C PRO A 7 22.61 -5.24 -6.66
N LEU A 8 22.01 -6.01 -5.74
CA LEU A 8 21.52 -7.38 -5.99
C LEU A 8 20.04 -7.51 -5.60
N LEU A 9 19.18 -7.92 -6.54
CA LEU A 9 17.77 -8.20 -6.24
C LEU A 9 17.67 -9.52 -5.46
N ILE A 10 17.37 -9.42 -4.16
CA ILE A 10 17.34 -10.57 -3.26
C ILE A 10 15.93 -11.15 -3.07
N TYR A 11 14.90 -10.37 -3.40
CA TYR A 11 13.52 -10.84 -3.39
C TYR A 11 12.64 -10.03 -4.35
N GLN A 12 11.71 -10.73 -5.00
CA GLN A 12 10.62 -10.17 -5.79
C GLN A 12 9.37 -11.01 -5.55
N SER A 13 8.24 -10.35 -5.30
CA SER A 13 6.93 -10.99 -5.21
C SER A 13 6.53 -11.67 -6.54
N GLN A 14 5.62 -12.65 -6.46
CA GLN A 14 5.07 -13.30 -7.67
C GLN A 14 4.31 -12.31 -8.57
N ARG A 15 3.53 -11.43 -7.96
CA ARG A 15 2.84 -10.33 -8.64
C ARG A 15 3.88 -9.31 -9.08
N ARG A 16 3.78 -8.90 -10.34
CA ARG A 16 4.69 -7.96 -10.99
C ARG A 16 4.29 -6.53 -10.65
N ARG A 17 5.29 -5.65 -10.57
CA ARG A 17 5.08 -4.21 -10.50
C ARG A 17 4.45 -3.73 -11.82
N ASP A 18 3.71 -2.63 -11.72
CA ASP A 18 3.10 -1.90 -12.82
C ASP A 18 2.07 -2.73 -13.62
N ASP A 19 1.33 -3.59 -12.92
CA ASP A 19 0.28 -4.42 -13.51
C ASP A 19 -1.05 -3.66 -13.57
N TYR A 20 -1.35 -3.07 -14.73
CA TYR A 20 -2.61 -2.35 -14.97
C TYR A 20 -3.77 -3.27 -15.38
N HIS A 21 -3.55 -4.58 -15.52
CA HIS A 21 -4.56 -5.51 -16.06
C HIS A 21 -5.47 -6.12 -14.98
N THR A 22 -5.23 -5.77 -13.73
CA THR A 22 -5.99 -6.27 -12.59
C THR A 22 -7.37 -5.63 -12.52
N ASP A 23 -8.35 -6.33 -11.92
CA ASP A 23 -9.73 -5.84 -11.88
C ASP A 23 -9.88 -4.55 -11.05
N ASP A 24 -9.10 -4.40 -9.98
CA ASP A 24 -9.03 -3.17 -9.19
C ASP A 24 -8.41 -1.97 -9.92
N MET A 25 -7.75 -2.20 -11.07
CA MET A 25 -7.18 -1.17 -11.93
C MET A 25 -8.10 -0.77 -13.11
N ARG A 26 -9.30 -1.36 -13.23
CA ARG A 26 -10.30 -0.99 -14.25
C ARG A 26 -11.08 0.27 -13.86
N CYS A 27 -11.55 1.01 -14.85
CA CYS A 27 -12.38 2.19 -14.66
C CYS A 27 -13.28 2.44 -15.87
N GLY A 28 -14.44 3.08 -15.63
CA GLY A 28 -15.39 3.46 -16.68
C GLY A 28 -15.89 2.30 -17.53
N ASP A 29 -15.83 1.08 -17.01
CA ASP A 29 -16.06 -0.18 -17.71
C ASP A 29 -17.45 -0.79 -17.43
N LEU A 30 -18.21 -0.21 -16.50
CA LEU A 30 -19.52 -0.70 -16.08
C LEU A 30 -20.63 0.30 -16.36
N ASP A 31 -21.76 -0.22 -16.86
CA ASP A 31 -23.00 0.53 -17.05
C ASP A 31 -23.85 0.59 -15.78
N ILE A 32 -24.96 1.33 -15.86
CA ILE A 32 -25.92 1.46 -14.76
C ILE A 32 -26.60 0.14 -14.39
N LEU A 33 -26.86 -0.75 -15.36
CA LEU A 33 -27.58 -2.01 -15.11
C LEU A 33 -26.72 -2.93 -14.23
N VAL A 34 -25.42 -3.00 -14.50
CA VAL A 34 -24.49 -3.77 -13.67
C VAL A 34 -24.37 -3.16 -12.28
N LEU A 35 -24.14 -1.84 -12.18
CA LEU A 35 -23.90 -1.19 -10.90
C LEU A 35 -25.14 -1.15 -9.99
N ARG A 36 -26.27 -0.69 -10.52
CA ARG A 36 -27.50 -0.50 -9.76
C ARG A 36 -28.29 -1.79 -9.58
N ASP A 37 -28.44 -2.58 -10.64
CA ASP A 37 -29.40 -3.69 -10.63
C ASP A 37 -28.73 -5.03 -10.25
N GLN A 38 -27.57 -5.33 -10.82
CA GLN A 38 -26.86 -6.59 -10.54
C GLN A 38 -26.06 -6.54 -9.24
N LEU A 39 -25.26 -5.48 -9.04
CA LEU A 39 -24.47 -5.27 -7.82
C LEU A 39 -25.29 -4.63 -6.69
N ARG A 40 -26.52 -4.19 -6.97
CA ARG A 40 -27.46 -3.61 -5.98
C ARG A 40 -26.83 -2.47 -5.19
N LEU A 41 -26.05 -1.61 -5.86
CA LEU A 41 -25.47 -0.42 -5.26
C LEU A 41 -26.56 0.65 -5.09
N CYS A 42 -27.44 0.44 -4.11
CA CYS A 42 -28.41 1.44 -3.66
C CYS A 42 -27.72 2.46 -2.73
N ASP A 43 -28.29 3.65 -2.54
CA ASP A 43 -27.78 4.66 -1.57
C ASP A 43 -26.27 4.97 -1.72
N VAL A 44 -25.85 5.27 -2.96
CA VAL A 44 -24.44 5.59 -3.25
C VAL A 44 -24.00 6.89 -2.58
N SER A 45 -24.87 7.90 -2.56
CA SER A 45 -24.57 9.22 -2.03
C SER A 45 -25.79 9.75 -1.29
N ALA A 46 -25.56 10.40 -0.16
CA ALA A 46 -26.62 11.13 0.52
C ALA A 46 -26.97 12.43 -0.21
N LEU A 47 -26.01 13.02 -0.94
CA LEU A 47 -26.08 14.41 -1.41
C LEU A 47 -26.51 14.57 -2.88
N ALA A 48 -26.19 13.62 -3.75
CA ALA A 48 -26.55 13.67 -5.16
C ALA A 48 -26.77 12.26 -5.74
N ASP A 49 -27.76 12.09 -6.60
CA ASP A 49 -28.01 10.81 -7.26
C ASP A 49 -27.03 10.63 -8.45
N PRO A 50 -26.10 9.66 -8.40
CA PRO A 50 -25.16 9.43 -9.49
C PRO A 50 -25.80 8.86 -10.76
N TRP A 51 -27.01 8.30 -10.67
CA TRP A 51 -27.69 7.66 -11.79
C TRP A 51 -28.39 8.69 -12.67
N THR A 52 -29.11 9.60 -12.03
CA THR A 52 -29.89 10.68 -12.67
C THR A 52 -29.10 11.98 -12.80
N MET A 53 -27.97 12.11 -12.11
CA MET A 53 -27.18 13.34 -11.98
C MET A 53 -27.99 14.48 -11.35
N GLN A 54 -28.82 14.17 -10.36
CA GLN A 54 -29.67 15.17 -9.71
C GLN A 54 -29.22 15.42 -8.27
N LYS A 55 -29.34 16.68 -7.82
CA LYS A 55 -29.15 17.05 -6.42
C LYS A 55 -30.47 17.60 -5.87
N PRO A 56 -31.06 16.96 -4.85
CA PRO A 56 -32.17 17.55 -4.12
C PRO A 56 -31.63 18.58 -3.11
N GLU A 57 -32.22 19.76 -3.06
CA GLU A 57 -31.80 20.83 -2.15
C GLU A 57 -33.03 21.51 -1.55
N ALA A 58 -32.95 21.84 -0.25
CA ALA A 58 -34.02 22.54 0.42
C ALA A 58 -33.85 24.06 0.29
N ASP A 59 -34.96 24.79 0.37
CA ASP A 59 -35.00 26.25 0.19
C ASP A 59 -34.13 27.01 1.21
N SER A 60 -33.79 26.39 2.33
CA SER A 60 -32.96 26.96 3.39
C SER A 60 -31.48 26.53 3.36
N GLY A 61 -31.04 25.83 2.30
CA GLY A 61 -29.68 25.29 2.20
C GLY A 61 -29.37 24.09 3.11
N CYS A 62 -30.36 23.59 3.85
CA CYS A 62 -30.24 22.34 4.62
C CYS A 62 -30.51 21.11 3.73
N HIS A 63 -30.02 19.94 4.14
CA HIS A 63 -30.28 18.71 3.39
C HIS A 63 -31.77 18.31 3.48
N PRO A 64 -32.44 17.94 2.37
CA PRO A 64 -33.88 17.65 2.35
C PRO A 64 -34.34 16.55 3.32
N ALA A 65 -33.46 15.60 3.64
CA ALA A 65 -33.74 14.53 4.60
C ALA A 65 -34.11 15.05 6.02
N PHE A 66 -33.85 16.32 6.33
CA PHE A 66 -34.17 16.95 7.62
C PHE A 66 -35.47 17.77 7.61
N MET A 67 -36.19 17.86 6.48
CA MET A 67 -37.35 18.75 6.30
C MET A 67 -38.71 18.08 6.57
N GLY A 68 -38.73 16.85 7.08
CA GLY A 68 -39.95 16.09 7.36
C GLY A 68 -40.55 15.36 6.15
N LEU A 69 -41.44 14.39 6.40
CA LEU A 69 -41.91 13.42 5.40
C LEU A 69 -42.70 14.02 4.22
N ASN A 70 -43.27 15.22 4.37
CA ASN A 70 -44.11 15.85 3.36
C ASN A 70 -43.39 16.96 2.55
N TYR A 71 -42.12 17.23 2.85
CA TYR A 71 -41.35 18.25 2.13
C TYR A 71 -40.92 17.75 0.75
N LYS A 72 -41.13 18.58 -0.27
CA LYS A 72 -40.66 18.33 -1.63
C LYS A 72 -39.48 19.28 -1.92
N PRO A 73 -38.24 18.78 -1.96
CA PRO A 73 -37.09 19.62 -2.28
C PRO A 73 -37.13 20.08 -3.73
N GLN A 74 -36.46 21.20 -4.00
CA GLN A 74 -36.12 21.56 -5.36
C GLN A 74 -35.08 20.57 -5.89
N VAL A 75 -35.22 20.16 -7.15
CA VAL A 75 -34.31 19.20 -7.79
C VAL A 75 -33.52 19.90 -8.87
N PHE A 76 -32.20 19.92 -8.70
CA PHE A 76 -31.27 20.51 -9.65
C PHE A 76 -30.66 19.43 -10.54
N ASN A 77 -30.80 19.59 -11.86
CA ASN A 77 -30.08 18.77 -12.83
C ASN A 77 -28.61 19.18 -12.86
N LEU A 78 -27.72 18.24 -12.58
CA LEU A 78 -26.28 18.40 -12.65
C LEU A 78 -25.74 17.76 -13.93
N GLY A 79 -24.60 18.25 -14.39
CA GLY A 79 -23.74 17.47 -15.30
C GLY A 79 -22.89 16.46 -14.53
N ALA A 80 -22.39 15.42 -15.21
CA ALA A 80 -21.55 14.38 -14.60
C ALA A 80 -20.33 14.96 -13.83
N LYS A 81 -19.72 16.03 -14.34
CA LYS A 81 -18.62 16.73 -13.67
C LYS A 81 -19.00 17.42 -12.36
N ALA A 82 -20.20 17.98 -12.28
CA ALA A 82 -20.68 18.63 -11.06
C ALA A 82 -21.11 17.57 -10.02
N CYS A 83 -21.79 16.51 -10.47
CA CYS A 83 -22.13 15.38 -9.62
C CYS A 83 -20.89 14.72 -9.02
N SER A 84 -19.88 14.38 -9.84
CA SER A 84 -18.67 13.71 -9.34
C SER A 84 -17.89 14.54 -8.32
N ARG A 85 -17.90 15.88 -8.42
CA ARG A 85 -17.32 16.75 -7.38
C ARG A 85 -17.99 16.55 -6.03
N ILE A 86 -19.32 16.53 -5.98
CA ILE A 86 -20.10 16.29 -4.76
C ILE A 86 -19.79 14.90 -4.20
N LEU A 87 -19.76 13.87 -5.06
CA LEU A 87 -19.44 12.50 -4.64
C LEU A 87 -18.03 12.39 -4.04
N PHE A 88 -17.04 13.08 -4.62
CA PHE A 88 -15.68 13.12 -4.08
C PHE A 88 -15.59 13.86 -2.74
N ASP A 89 -16.34 14.95 -2.58
CA ASP A 89 -16.41 15.68 -1.31
C ASP A 89 -17.01 14.82 -0.20
N GLU A 90 -18.11 14.11 -0.50
CA GLU A 90 -18.71 13.15 0.43
C GLU A 90 -17.75 11.99 0.75
N MET A 91 -17.08 11.44 -0.27
CA MET A 91 -16.09 10.36 -0.07
C MET A 91 -14.96 10.81 0.86
N ARG A 92 -14.45 12.05 0.71
CA ARG A 92 -13.46 12.63 1.64
C ARG A 92 -14.00 12.76 3.06
N GLN A 93 -15.22 13.24 3.25
CA GLN A 93 -15.83 13.36 4.58
C GLN A 93 -15.93 11.98 5.27
N LEU A 94 -16.44 10.99 4.54
CA LEU A 94 -16.58 9.62 5.03
C LEU A 94 -15.24 8.91 5.23
N SER A 95 -14.16 9.35 4.59
CA SER A 95 -12.82 8.76 4.75
C SER A 95 -12.26 8.87 6.18
N SER A 96 -12.76 9.84 6.95
CA SER A 96 -12.34 10.09 8.33
C SER A 96 -12.58 8.89 9.26
N GLN A 97 -13.62 8.09 9.01
CA GLN A 97 -13.94 6.88 9.79
C GLN A 97 -12.83 5.81 9.73
N PHE A 98 -11.99 5.83 8.68
CA PHE A 98 -10.89 4.89 8.47
C PHE A 98 -9.52 5.42 8.94
N SER A 99 -9.51 6.62 9.54
CA SER A 99 -8.28 7.32 9.94
C SER A 99 -7.86 7.07 11.39
N TRP A 100 -8.43 6.07 12.07
CA TRP A 100 -8.44 5.99 13.54
C TRP A 100 -7.19 5.38 14.20
N SER A 101 -6.24 4.79 13.45
CA SER A 101 -5.01 4.22 14.04
C SER A 101 -3.74 4.79 13.40
N CYS A 102 -2.93 5.44 14.25
CA CYS A 102 -1.52 5.82 14.08
C CYS A 102 -1.16 6.75 12.91
N GLY A 103 -0.74 7.99 13.21
CA GLY A 103 0.22 8.78 12.40
C GLY A 103 -0.20 9.30 11.01
N TYR A 104 -1.21 8.74 10.36
CA TYR A 104 -1.48 8.98 8.92
C TYR A 104 -2.82 9.68 8.65
N ARG A 105 -3.24 10.54 9.58
CA ARG A 105 -4.42 11.40 9.39
C ARG A 105 -4.25 12.19 8.08
N GLY A 106 -5.22 12.06 7.18
CA GLY A 106 -5.26 12.80 5.92
C GLY A 106 -4.60 12.13 4.71
N ILE A 107 -3.88 11.00 4.85
CA ILE A 107 -3.32 10.31 3.67
C ILE A 107 -4.43 9.81 2.74
N LEU A 108 -5.53 9.29 3.29
CA LEU A 108 -6.68 8.86 2.50
C LEU A 108 -7.29 10.03 1.73
N SER A 109 -7.44 11.19 2.38
CA SER A 109 -7.93 12.40 1.74
C SER A 109 -7.01 12.86 0.60
N LYS A 110 -5.68 12.75 0.77
CA LYS A 110 -4.71 13.02 -0.31
C LYS A 110 -4.86 12.05 -1.48
N LEU A 111 -5.02 10.75 -1.22
CA LEU A 111 -5.22 9.72 -2.24
C LEU A 111 -6.53 9.94 -3.02
N ILE A 112 -7.63 10.26 -2.33
CA ILE A 112 -8.91 10.63 -2.95
C ILE A 112 -8.75 11.87 -3.83
N SER A 113 -8.05 12.89 -3.32
CA SER A 113 -7.78 14.13 -4.07
C SER A 113 -6.81 13.92 -5.24
N HIS A 114 -6.01 12.87 -5.20
CA HIS A 114 -5.17 12.42 -6.31
C HIS A 114 -6.01 11.71 -7.37
N MET A 115 -6.87 10.77 -6.97
CA MET A 115 -7.83 10.11 -7.88
C MET A 115 -8.67 11.12 -8.67
N GLN A 116 -9.14 12.18 -8.00
CA GLN A 116 -9.97 13.21 -8.61
C GLN A 116 -9.23 14.05 -9.68
N ARG A 117 -7.90 14.16 -9.63
CA ARG A 117 -7.13 15.15 -10.42
C ARG A 117 -6.03 14.56 -11.32
N ALA A 118 -5.47 13.41 -10.96
CA ALA A 118 -4.20 12.94 -11.49
C ALA A 118 -4.33 11.83 -12.54
N ASP A 119 -5.56 11.48 -12.93
CA ASP A 119 -5.89 10.61 -14.06
C ASP A 119 -5.02 9.34 -14.14
N GLY A 120 -4.96 8.59 -13.03
CA GLY A 120 -4.30 7.29 -12.96
C GLY A 120 -2.78 7.32 -12.79
N LYS A 121 -2.15 8.51 -12.72
CA LYS A 121 -0.70 8.62 -12.49
C LYS A 121 -0.31 8.00 -11.15
N PRO A 122 0.84 7.29 -11.05
CA PRO A 122 1.31 6.75 -9.78
C PRO A 122 1.46 7.83 -8.70
N TYR A 123 1.14 7.46 -7.47
CA TYR A 123 1.22 8.30 -6.29
C TYR A 123 2.41 7.91 -5.41
N ARG A 124 3.03 8.91 -4.80
CA ARG A 124 4.07 8.72 -3.78
C ARG A 124 3.93 9.81 -2.73
N ASP A 125 4.03 9.44 -1.46
CA ASP A 125 4.08 10.37 -0.33
C ASP A 125 5.15 9.91 0.65
N ARG A 126 5.99 10.85 1.10
CA ARG A 126 7.06 10.55 2.06
C ARG A 126 6.52 9.99 3.37
N ALA A 127 5.32 10.36 3.78
CA ALA A 127 4.69 9.82 4.99
C ALA A 127 4.49 8.30 4.90
N LEU A 128 4.19 7.77 3.71
CA LEU A 128 4.10 6.32 3.48
C LEU A 128 5.48 5.66 3.51
N ASP A 129 6.49 6.33 2.93
CA ASP A 129 7.90 5.88 2.99
C ASP A 129 8.39 5.79 4.45
N TYR A 130 8.12 6.81 5.27
CA TYR A 130 8.42 6.82 6.71
C TYR A 130 7.61 5.76 7.47
N SER A 131 6.34 5.55 7.12
CA SER A 131 5.51 4.51 7.75
C SER A 131 6.08 3.12 7.59
N LEU A 132 6.43 2.79 6.34
CA LEU A 132 7.04 1.51 6.04
C LEU A 132 8.40 1.41 6.72
N ARG A 133 9.18 2.51 6.71
CA ARG A 133 10.44 2.59 7.46
C ARG A 133 10.21 2.24 8.92
N ASP A 134 9.30 2.91 9.62
CA ASP A 134 9.11 2.73 11.06
C ASP A 134 8.54 1.35 11.41
N ASN A 135 7.77 0.74 10.50
CA ASN A 135 7.32 -0.65 10.66
C ASN A 135 8.45 -1.66 10.44
N ILE A 136 9.26 -1.50 9.38
CA ILE A 136 10.40 -2.38 9.06
C ILE A 136 11.56 -2.18 10.07
N LEU A 137 11.85 -0.92 10.42
CA LEU A 137 12.88 -0.46 11.35
C LEU A 137 12.39 -0.37 12.79
N SER A 138 11.16 -0.77 13.10
CA SER A 138 10.83 -1.09 14.49
C SER A 138 11.94 -2.04 14.93
N ARG A 139 12.76 -1.59 15.88
CA ARG A 139 14.07 -2.18 16.25
C ARG A 139 13.87 -3.50 16.97
N ASP A 140 12.92 -4.28 16.51
CA ASP A 140 12.62 -5.56 17.02
C ASP A 140 13.61 -6.54 16.41
N VAL A 141 14.39 -7.17 17.28
CA VAL A 141 15.31 -8.25 16.93
C VAL A 141 14.57 -9.39 16.20
N PHE A 142 13.23 -9.38 16.26
CA PHE A 142 12.30 -10.29 15.64
C PHE A 142 11.80 -9.91 14.24
N ASN A 143 12.26 -8.83 13.57
CA ASN A 143 11.88 -8.61 12.17
C ASN A 143 12.39 -9.80 11.33
N PRO A 144 11.49 -10.64 10.78
CA PRO A 144 11.88 -11.93 10.26
C PRO A 144 12.61 -11.78 8.91
N VAL A 145 12.33 -10.72 8.15
CA VAL A 145 13.03 -10.40 6.89
C VAL A 145 14.48 -10.04 7.16
N LEU A 146 14.71 -9.09 8.08
CA LEU A 146 16.07 -8.69 8.46
C LEU A 146 16.84 -9.86 9.08
N ALA A 147 16.17 -10.69 9.87
CA ALA A 147 16.75 -11.91 10.44
C ALA A 147 17.14 -12.94 9.36
N SER A 148 16.28 -13.17 8.36
CA SER A 148 16.58 -14.05 7.23
C SER A 148 17.76 -13.54 6.42
N VAL A 149 17.77 -12.24 6.07
CA VAL A 149 18.91 -11.63 5.35
C VAL A 149 20.19 -11.76 6.16
N ARG A 150 20.16 -11.43 7.46
CA ARG A 150 21.32 -11.55 8.35
C ARG A 150 21.85 -12.98 8.38
N LYS A 151 20.96 -13.97 8.55
CA LYS A 151 21.32 -15.39 8.57
C LYS A 151 21.97 -15.83 7.25
N THR A 152 21.39 -15.47 6.12
CA THR A 152 21.92 -15.80 4.79
C THR A 152 23.29 -15.18 4.55
N LEU A 153 23.47 -13.89 4.90
CA LEU A 153 24.77 -13.21 4.80
C LEU A 153 25.81 -13.88 5.70
N THR A 154 25.51 -14.09 6.99
CA THR A 154 26.45 -14.72 7.92
C THR A 154 26.94 -16.10 7.45
N ALA A 155 26.05 -16.89 6.82
CA ALA A 155 26.37 -18.24 6.34
C ALA A 155 27.17 -18.27 5.02
N HIS A 156 27.15 -17.19 4.24
CA HIS A 156 27.72 -17.16 2.89
C HIS A 156 28.72 -16.03 2.67
N ILE A 157 29.17 -15.37 3.74
CA ILE A 157 30.35 -14.51 3.73
C ILE A 157 31.59 -15.38 3.95
N ASP A 158 32.55 -15.28 3.02
CA ASP A 158 33.93 -15.69 3.27
C ASP A 158 34.59 -14.61 4.15
N TRP A 159 34.62 -14.89 5.44
CA TRP A 159 35.14 -13.96 6.45
C TRP A 159 36.65 -13.72 6.35
N GLN A 160 37.40 -14.60 5.69
CA GLN A 160 38.84 -14.42 5.48
C GLN A 160 39.09 -13.53 4.26
N ALA A 161 38.35 -13.77 3.17
CA ALA A 161 38.48 -12.97 1.95
C ALA A 161 37.65 -11.66 1.96
N GLY A 162 36.78 -11.46 2.97
CA GLY A 162 35.95 -10.26 3.10
C GLY A 162 34.91 -10.09 2.00
N LYS A 163 34.43 -11.19 1.40
CA LYS A 163 33.53 -11.18 0.25
C LYS A 163 32.47 -12.28 0.34
N LEU A 164 31.42 -12.20 -0.48
CA LEU A 164 30.44 -13.29 -0.60
C LEU A 164 31.04 -14.50 -1.33
N CYS A 165 30.67 -15.70 -0.87
CA CYS A 165 31.11 -16.96 -1.46
C CYS A 165 30.67 -17.06 -2.93
N SER A 166 31.63 -17.17 -3.86
CA SER A 166 31.36 -17.21 -5.30
C SER A 166 30.92 -18.58 -5.84
N ASN A 167 31.00 -19.63 -5.00
CA ASN A 167 30.60 -21.00 -5.36
C ASN A 167 29.11 -21.30 -5.07
N VAL A 168 28.35 -20.33 -4.55
CA VAL A 168 26.94 -20.48 -4.22
C VAL A 168 26.12 -19.48 -5.03
N ASN A 169 24.97 -19.93 -5.55
CA ASN A 169 23.96 -19.00 -6.07
C ASN A 169 23.28 -18.29 -4.88
N ILE A 170 23.84 -17.15 -4.49
CA ILE A 170 23.38 -16.40 -3.31
C ILE A 170 21.95 -15.86 -3.49
N GLU A 171 21.57 -15.49 -4.71
CA GLU A 171 20.22 -15.01 -5.04
C GLU A 171 19.17 -16.05 -4.71
N ASN A 172 19.41 -17.31 -5.10
CA ASN A 172 18.52 -18.42 -4.75
C ASN A 172 18.45 -18.65 -3.24
N LYS A 173 19.55 -18.48 -2.49
CA LYS A 173 19.54 -18.59 -1.02
C LYS A 173 18.76 -17.48 -0.34
N PHE A 174 18.87 -16.26 -0.84
CA PHE A 174 18.00 -15.18 -0.38
C PHE A 174 16.54 -15.46 -0.71
N ARG A 175 16.22 -15.84 -1.95
CA ARG A 175 14.84 -16.16 -2.37
C ARG A 175 14.25 -17.30 -1.56
N GLU A 176 14.98 -18.39 -1.33
CA GLU A 176 14.55 -19.52 -0.50
C GLU A 176 14.23 -19.09 0.95
N GLY A 177 15.12 -18.31 1.58
CA GLY A 177 14.92 -17.82 2.94
C GLY A 177 13.73 -16.84 3.01
N LEU A 178 13.72 -15.85 2.12
CA LEU A 178 12.73 -14.80 2.10
C LEU A 178 11.34 -15.30 1.69
N ASN A 179 11.21 -16.25 0.76
CA ASN A 179 9.92 -16.86 0.45
C ASN A 179 9.32 -17.53 1.69
N LYS A 180 10.10 -18.35 2.41
CA LYS A 180 9.64 -19.01 3.66
C LYS A 180 9.19 -18.01 4.72
N THR A 181 9.85 -16.85 4.76
CA THR A 181 9.60 -15.80 5.76
C THR A 181 8.48 -14.81 5.38
N LEU A 182 8.34 -14.49 4.10
CA LEU A 182 7.42 -13.46 3.60
C LEU A 182 6.03 -14.02 3.28
N LEU A 183 5.92 -15.32 3.01
CA LEU A 183 4.65 -16.02 2.71
C LEU A 183 3.59 -15.88 3.83
N PRO A 184 3.94 -15.82 5.13
CA PRO A 184 2.96 -15.57 6.19
C PRO A 184 2.83 -14.11 6.65
N ALA A 185 3.75 -13.19 6.28
CA ALA A 185 3.87 -11.89 6.95
C ALA A 185 3.50 -10.66 6.10
N TYR A 186 3.46 -10.78 4.76
CA TYR A 186 3.22 -9.64 3.86
C TYR A 186 2.12 -9.89 2.82
N SER A 187 1.50 -11.07 2.84
CA SER A 187 0.34 -11.38 2.00
C SER A 187 -0.96 -10.75 2.50
N ARG A 188 -0.97 -10.21 3.74
CA ARG A 188 -2.13 -9.57 4.34
C ARG A 188 -1.66 -8.41 5.21
N TRP A 189 -2.03 -7.18 4.87
CA TRP A 189 -1.86 -6.03 5.77
C TRP A 189 -2.61 -6.22 7.10
N HIS A 190 -3.50 -7.21 7.16
CA HIS A 190 -4.13 -7.67 8.39
C HIS A 190 -3.16 -8.25 9.43
N ASP A 191 -1.91 -8.59 9.13
CA ASP A 191 -0.93 -8.99 10.18
C ASP A 191 -0.14 -7.79 10.73
N LEU A 192 -0.23 -6.63 10.07
CA LEU A 192 0.19 -5.30 10.60
C LEU A 192 -0.90 -4.66 11.49
N LYS A 193 -1.86 -5.46 11.97
CA LYS A 193 -3.12 -5.10 12.66
C LYS A 193 -3.01 -4.27 13.93
N ARG A 194 -1.86 -3.70 14.26
CA ARG A 194 -1.76 -2.72 15.34
C ARG A 194 -1.50 -1.28 14.88
N LYS A 195 -1.05 -1.00 13.65
CA LYS A 195 -0.66 0.40 13.28
C LYS A 195 -0.83 0.84 11.82
N THR A 196 -1.36 0.03 10.90
CA THR A 196 -1.37 0.42 9.47
C THR A 196 -2.77 0.72 8.94
N PRO A 197 -2.98 1.84 8.19
CA PRO A 197 -4.31 2.25 7.74
C PRO A 197 -4.98 1.23 6.82
N VAL A 198 -6.31 1.12 6.94
CA VAL A 198 -7.28 0.30 6.16
C VAL A 198 -7.24 0.56 4.64
N ILE A 199 -6.35 1.41 4.15
CA ILE A 199 -6.31 1.96 2.79
C ILE A 199 -5.59 1.01 1.82
N LEU A 200 -4.74 0.14 2.34
CA LEU A 200 -3.92 -0.78 1.57
C LEU A 200 -4.37 -2.18 1.95
N ASN A 201 -5.39 -2.70 1.27
CA ASN A 201 -5.89 -4.04 1.56
C ASN A 201 -4.80 -5.10 1.36
N ASP A 202 -3.93 -4.93 0.35
CA ASP A 202 -2.81 -5.82 -0.01
C ASP A 202 -1.62 -5.06 -0.65
N THR A 203 -0.40 -5.56 -0.47
CA THR A 203 0.79 -5.07 -1.20
C THR A 203 0.77 -5.83 -2.52
N TRP A 204 0.56 -5.14 -3.63
CA TRP A 204 0.52 -5.78 -4.92
C TRP A 204 1.88 -6.37 -5.28
N ALA A 205 2.93 -5.55 -5.21
CA ALA A 205 4.29 -5.98 -5.52
C ALA A 205 5.30 -5.52 -4.47
N THR A 206 6.28 -6.37 -4.17
CA THR A 206 7.39 -6.09 -3.25
C THR A 206 8.70 -6.52 -3.89
N GLU A 207 9.68 -5.62 -3.87
CA GLU A 207 11.06 -5.90 -4.23
C GLU A 207 11.99 -5.50 -3.09
N ILE A 208 12.98 -6.35 -2.82
CA ILE A 208 14.04 -6.09 -1.85
C ILE A 208 15.36 -6.25 -2.57
N THR A 209 16.17 -5.19 -2.53
CA THR A 209 17.49 -5.13 -3.14
C THR A 209 18.54 -4.96 -2.06
N LEU A 210 19.59 -5.77 -2.10
CA LEU A 210 20.82 -5.51 -1.36
C LEU A 210 21.62 -4.45 -2.13
N GLU A 211 21.55 -3.21 -1.69
CA GLU A 211 22.18 -2.06 -2.35
C GLU A 211 23.69 -2.00 -2.08
N SER A 212 24.09 -2.30 -0.86
CA SER A 212 25.51 -2.33 -0.48
C SER A 212 25.78 -3.35 0.60
N LEU A 213 27.02 -3.85 0.62
CA LEU A 213 27.53 -4.77 1.63
C LEU A 213 28.98 -4.40 1.93
N ASN A 214 29.25 -4.01 3.18
CA ASN A 214 30.58 -3.70 3.68
C ASN A 214 30.97 -4.74 4.72
N ILE A 215 32.07 -5.45 4.52
CA ILE A 215 32.56 -6.51 5.41
C ILE A 215 33.93 -6.08 5.94
N LYS A 216 34.05 -5.87 7.25
CA LYS A 216 35.29 -5.44 7.91
C LYS A 216 35.38 -6.02 9.32
N ASN A 217 36.57 -6.44 9.73
CA ASN A 217 36.89 -6.85 11.10
C ASN A 217 35.93 -7.91 11.68
N GLY A 218 35.50 -8.88 10.88
CA GLY A 218 34.53 -9.91 11.34
C GLY A 218 33.10 -9.38 11.54
N HIS A 219 32.80 -8.19 11.03
CA HIS A 219 31.47 -7.60 10.97
C HIS A 219 31.05 -7.34 9.54
N PHE A 220 29.74 -7.29 9.30
CA PHE A 220 29.19 -6.71 8.09
C PHE A 220 28.11 -5.69 8.38
N THR A 221 28.01 -4.72 7.48
CA THR A 221 26.90 -3.76 7.38
C THR A 221 26.36 -3.82 5.97
N ALA A 222 25.07 -4.11 5.84
CA ALA A 222 24.37 -4.21 4.57
C ALA A 222 23.25 -3.17 4.51
N LEU A 223 23.12 -2.48 3.37
CA LEU A 223 22.00 -1.59 3.10
C LEU A 223 20.99 -2.31 2.22
N LEU A 224 19.75 -2.43 2.70
CA LEU A 224 18.63 -2.96 1.96
C LEU A 224 17.73 -1.84 1.48
N SER A 225 17.28 -1.93 0.23
CA SER A 225 16.26 -1.07 -0.37
C SER A 225 14.99 -1.88 -0.56
N TYR A 226 13.88 -1.34 -0.08
CA TYR A 226 12.55 -1.90 -0.17
C TYR A 226 11.73 -1.03 -1.12
N GLN A 227 11.11 -1.67 -2.10
CA GLN A 227 10.18 -1.01 -3.01
C GLN A 227 8.87 -1.78 -3.04
N LEU A 228 7.83 -1.16 -2.48
CA LEU A 228 6.48 -1.71 -2.42
C LEU A 228 5.58 -0.93 -3.37
N GLN A 229 4.64 -1.64 -3.97
CA GLN A 229 3.57 -1.05 -4.77
C GLN A 229 2.24 -1.61 -4.29
N GLY A 230 1.29 -0.73 -4.02
CA GLY A 230 -0.11 -1.06 -3.81
C GLY A 230 -0.98 -0.46 -4.91
N HIS A 231 -2.24 -0.85 -4.97
CA HIS A 231 -3.23 -0.28 -5.86
C HIS A 231 -4.20 0.60 -5.06
N PHE A 232 -4.51 1.77 -5.59
CA PHE A 232 -5.64 2.58 -5.15
C PHE A 232 -6.78 2.42 -6.14
N GLY A 233 -7.51 1.33 -5.98
CA GLY A 233 -8.70 1.02 -6.75
C GLY A 233 -9.46 -0.14 -6.10
N LEU A 234 -10.70 -0.35 -6.54
CA LEU A 234 -11.56 -1.41 -6.01
C LEU A 234 -11.93 -2.41 -7.10
N SER A 235 -11.71 -3.69 -6.79
CA SER A 235 -12.22 -4.80 -7.60
C SER A 235 -13.69 -5.09 -7.30
N THR A 236 -14.39 -5.77 -8.21
CA THR A 236 -15.73 -6.31 -7.96
C THR A 236 -15.70 -7.31 -6.78
N GLY A 237 -14.58 -8.00 -6.58
CA GLY A 237 -14.35 -8.88 -5.42
C GLY A 237 -14.35 -8.11 -4.09
N ASP A 238 -13.75 -6.92 -4.07
CA ASP A 238 -13.72 -6.06 -2.88
C ASP A 238 -15.12 -5.61 -2.48
N MET A 239 -15.98 -5.29 -3.45
CA MET A 239 -17.36 -4.89 -3.16
C MET A 239 -18.15 -6.00 -2.46
N LYS A 240 -17.92 -7.26 -2.82
CA LYS A 240 -18.50 -8.41 -2.11
C LYS A 240 -17.91 -8.57 -0.71
N ARG A 241 -16.59 -8.40 -0.57
CA ARG A 241 -15.85 -8.53 0.71
C ARG A 241 -16.25 -7.47 1.74
N PHE A 242 -16.45 -6.22 1.33
CA PHE A 242 -16.86 -5.12 2.22
C PHE A 242 -18.38 -5.00 2.38
N ASN A 243 -19.12 -6.04 1.98
CA ASN A 243 -20.56 -6.15 2.06
C ASN A 243 -21.33 -4.99 1.39
N GLY A 244 -20.75 -4.32 0.39
CA GLY A 244 -21.38 -3.25 -0.42
C GLY A 244 -22.07 -2.10 0.32
N SER A 245 -22.08 -2.09 1.66
CA SER A 245 -23.07 -1.37 2.46
C SER A 245 -22.52 -0.07 3.03
N ASN A 246 -21.20 0.06 3.16
CA ASN A 246 -20.61 1.34 3.52
C ASN A 246 -20.63 2.28 2.31
N ARG A 247 -21.29 3.43 2.48
CA ARG A 247 -21.38 4.50 1.47
C ARG A 247 -20.02 4.91 0.91
N PHE A 248 -18.96 4.88 1.72
CA PHE A 248 -17.60 5.18 1.25
C PHE A 248 -17.15 4.28 0.10
N PHE A 249 -17.32 2.95 0.23
CA PHE A 249 -16.91 2.02 -0.83
C PHE A 249 -17.82 2.10 -2.05
N ARG A 250 -19.13 2.36 -1.85
CA ARG A 250 -20.07 2.62 -2.96
C ARG A 250 -19.65 3.86 -3.77
N LEU A 251 -19.36 4.98 -3.10
CA LEU A 251 -18.87 6.21 -3.74
C LEU A 251 -17.61 5.95 -4.55
N TRP A 252 -16.61 5.30 -3.94
CA TRP A 252 -15.35 4.97 -4.60
C TRP A 252 -15.60 4.11 -5.85
N TYR A 253 -16.32 3.01 -5.71
CA TYR A 253 -16.55 2.08 -6.80
C TYR A 253 -17.33 2.72 -7.95
N VAL A 254 -18.34 3.54 -7.65
CA VAL A 254 -19.11 4.27 -8.68
C VAL A 254 -18.26 5.33 -9.37
N LEU A 255 -17.50 6.13 -8.62
CA LEU A 255 -16.57 7.11 -9.20
C LEU A 255 -15.55 6.44 -10.13
N GLN A 256 -15.07 5.25 -9.77
CA GLN A 256 -14.10 4.49 -10.55
C GLN A 256 -14.71 3.80 -11.77
N ARG A 257 -15.72 2.95 -11.58
CA ARG A 257 -16.16 1.94 -12.56
C ARG A 257 -17.29 2.41 -13.46
N TYR A 258 -18.08 3.39 -13.04
CA TYR A 258 -19.22 3.84 -13.84
C TYR A 258 -18.74 4.58 -15.10
N GLU A 259 -19.21 4.16 -16.27
CA GLU A 259 -18.89 4.74 -17.58
C GLU A 259 -19.09 6.26 -17.66
N LYS A 260 -20.05 6.83 -16.89
CA LYS A 260 -20.30 8.28 -16.85
C LYS A 260 -19.25 9.06 -16.05
N PHE A 261 -18.41 8.40 -15.26
CA PHE A 261 -17.38 9.03 -14.42
C PHE A 261 -15.97 8.57 -14.81
N GLY A 262 -15.69 7.27 -14.73
CA GLY A 262 -14.44 6.67 -15.21
C GLY A 262 -13.15 7.21 -14.56
N PHE A 263 -13.17 7.60 -13.28
CA PHE A 263 -11.95 8.09 -12.62
C PHE A 263 -10.93 6.97 -12.46
N LYS A 264 -9.72 7.18 -13.00
CA LYS A 264 -8.70 6.13 -13.07
C LYS A 264 -8.12 5.79 -11.69
N PRO A 265 -8.08 4.50 -11.31
CA PRO A 265 -7.28 4.03 -10.19
C PRO A 265 -5.79 4.18 -10.51
N PHE A 266 -4.94 4.07 -9.50
CA PHE A 266 -3.50 4.33 -9.65
C PHE A 266 -2.66 3.50 -8.69
N PHE A 267 -1.37 3.39 -9.00
CA PHE A 267 -0.41 2.75 -8.11
C PHE A 267 0.01 3.67 -6.97
N ILE A 268 0.16 3.11 -5.77
CA ILE A 268 0.81 3.75 -4.64
C ILE A 268 2.21 3.15 -4.53
N ASN A 269 3.23 3.95 -4.79
CA ASN A 269 4.62 3.55 -4.69
C ASN A 269 5.19 3.97 -3.34
N ILE A 270 5.77 3.00 -2.63
CA ILE A 270 6.40 3.20 -1.32
C ILE A 270 7.83 2.71 -1.40
N LYS A 271 8.78 3.52 -0.94
CA LYS A 271 10.20 3.17 -0.91
C LYS A 271 10.80 3.46 0.45
N THR A 272 11.59 2.52 0.95
CA THR A 272 12.39 2.75 2.16
C THR A 272 13.68 1.96 2.11
N THR A 273 14.57 2.28 3.05
CA THR A 273 15.85 1.59 3.22
C THR A 273 15.98 1.12 4.66
N ALA A 274 16.68 0.00 4.86
CA ALA A 274 17.02 -0.50 6.17
C ALA A 274 18.45 -1.01 6.21
N GLU A 275 19.13 -0.73 7.32
CA GLU A 275 20.46 -1.28 7.57
C GLU A 275 20.35 -2.62 8.30
N VAL A 276 21.15 -3.60 7.88
CA VAL A 276 21.31 -4.88 8.56
C VAL A 276 22.77 -5.06 8.90
N THR A 277 23.04 -5.25 10.18
CA THR A 277 24.37 -5.59 10.68
C THR A 277 24.42 -7.02 11.17
N GLY A 278 25.61 -7.60 11.12
CA GLY A 278 25.90 -8.93 11.66
C GLY A 278 27.37 -9.12 11.96
N LYS A 279 27.69 -10.23 12.66
CA LYS A 279 29.05 -10.57 13.09
C LYS A 279 29.38 -12.03 12.76
N ARG A 280 30.67 -12.32 12.66
CA ARG A 280 31.20 -13.68 12.45
C ARG A 280 30.76 -14.60 13.60
N PRO A 281 30.27 -15.82 13.31
CA PRO A 281 29.98 -16.81 14.36
C PRO A 281 31.26 -17.14 15.14
N GLY A 282 31.18 -17.09 16.48
CA GLY A 282 32.30 -17.46 17.36
C GLY A 282 33.38 -16.39 17.58
N GLY A 283 33.17 -15.13 17.18
CA GLY A 283 34.09 -14.03 17.50
C GLY A 283 34.05 -13.67 18.99
N ILE A 284 35.18 -13.90 19.68
CA ILE A 284 35.44 -13.44 21.06
C ILE A 284 35.43 -11.90 21.07
N GLN A 285 34.76 -11.28 22.04
CA GLN A 285 34.99 -9.87 22.38
C GLN A 285 36.43 -9.77 22.86
N ILE A 286 37.32 -9.23 22.03
CA ILE A 286 38.58 -8.70 22.56
C ILE A 286 38.16 -7.45 23.32
N SER A 287 37.94 -7.59 24.62
CA SER A 287 37.94 -6.45 25.53
C SER A 287 39.34 -5.88 25.46
N ASP A 288 39.46 -4.63 25.02
CA ASP A 288 40.67 -3.84 25.22
C ASP A 288 40.96 -3.81 26.73
N ARG A 289 41.80 -4.73 27.19
CA ARG A 289 42.51 -4.57 28.47
C ARG A 289 43.69 -3.68 28.13
N GLU A 290 43.53 -2.40 28.45
CA GLU A 290 44.65 -1.54 28.79
C GLU A 290 45.42 -2.21 29.94
N ASP A 291 46.51 -2.89 29.61
CA ASP A 291 47.53 -3.24 30.58
C ASP A 291 48.26 -1.94 30.95
N ASN A 292 47.83 -1.34 32.06
CA ASN A 292 48.63 -0.39 32.81
C ASN A 292 49.44 -1.18 33.86
N THR A 293 50.71 -1.39 33.56
CA THR A 293 51.78 -1.56 34.56
C THR A 293 52.96 -0.70 34.14
#